data_AF-A0A5N6NWH5-F1
#
_entry.id   AF-A0A5N6NWH5-F1
#
_cell.length_a   1.000
_cell.length_b   1.000
_cell.length_c   1.000
_cell.angle_alpha   90.00
_cell.angle_beta   90.00
_cell.angle_gamma   90.00
#
_symmetry.space_group_name_H-M   'P 1'
#
loop_
_entity.id
_entity.type
_entity.pdbx_description
1 polymer ?
#
loop_
_entity_poly.entity_id
_entity_poly.type
_entity_poly.pdbx_seq_one_letter_code
_entity_poly.pdbx_strand_id
1 'polypeptide(L)'
;MAGKDDKKVEITSSTICEQGNVSLQCPKLNENETNYTIWAVLMETILKAYGLWDTIDDKEEADERITNTTKAMILQTLPKDVLMQVAQYTSAKEVWESIKIRYLGADMVQKARLLTLRSELETLKMKKNESISDFSGKLSVEIKLDNQNGNDIN
;
A
#
# COMPACT_ATOMS: atom_id res chain seq x y z
N MET A 1 -41.77 13.37 3.16
CA MET A 1 -40.97 14.51 2.68
C MET A 1 -39.62 14.44 3.34
N ALA A 2 -38.57 14.44 2.49
CA ALA A 2 -37.15 14.72 2.70
C ALA A 2 -36.59 14.57 4.13
N GLY A 3 -35.61 13.70 4.41
CA GLY A 3 -34.38 13.50 3.65
C GLY A 3 -33.31 14.45 4.18
N LYS A 4 -32.34 13.90 4.91
CA LYS A 4 -30.94 14.34 4.86
C LYS A 4 -30.06 13.26 5.48
N ASP A 5 -29.41 12.53 4.59
CA ASP A 5 -28.19 11.79 4.83
C ASP A 5 -27.11 12.74 5.30
N ASP A 6 -26.79 12.73 6.60
CA ASP A 6 -25.49 13.20 7.06
C ASP A 6 -24.50 12.07 6.82
N LYS A 7 -23.93 12.08 5.60
CA LYS A 7 -22.72 11.34 5.27
C LYS A 7 -21.65 11.75 6.27
N LYS A 8 -21.42 10.89 7.27
CA LYS A 8 -20.23 10.94 8.12
C LYS A 8 -19.03 10.84 7.20
N VAL A 9 -18.41 11.99 6.92
CA VAL A 9 -17.10 12.06 6.27
C VAL A 9 -16.19 11.19 7.12
N GLU A 10 -15.72 10.11 6.53
CA GLU A 10 -14.74 9.22 7.12
C GLU A 10 -13.45 10.05 7.23
N ILE A 11 -13.29 10.71 8.39
CA ILE A 11 -12.09 11.44 8.73
C ILE A 11 -10.99 10.38 8.72
N THR A 12 -10.11 10.47 7.72
CA THR A 12 -8.85 9.74 7.68
C THR A 12 -8.14 10.00 9.01
N SER A 13 -8.18 9.00 9.90
CA SER A 13 -7.52 9.05 11.19
C SER A 13 -6.09 9.50 10.95
N SER A 14 -5.70 10.65 11.48
CA SER A 14 -4.37 11.23 11.33
C SER A 14 -3.80 11.41 12.74
N THR A 15 -2.49 11.27 12.89
CA THR A 15 -1.81 11.43 14.18
C THR A 15 -0.83 12.59 14.08
N ILE A 16 -0.67 13.34 15.15
CA ILE A 16 0.23 14.50 15.16
C ILE A 16 1.67 14.00 15.21
N CYS A 17 2.53 14.56 14.35
CA CYS A 17 3.98 14.43 14.42
C CYS A 17 4.56 15.79 14.84
N GLU A 18 5.12 15.85 16.04
CA GLU A 18 5.70 17.08 16.60
C GLU A 18 7.22 16.99 16.59
N GLN A 19 7.87 18.00 16.02
CA GLN A 19 9.31 18.16 16.14
C GLN A 19 9.69 19.64 16.11
N GLY A 20 10.20 20.13 17.24
CA GLY A 20 10.50 21.56 17.41
C GLY A 20 9.24 22.42 17.35
N ASN A 21 9.27 23.49 16.55
CA ASN A 21 8.22 24.51 16.50
C ASN A 21 7.12 24.22 15.47
N VAL A 22 7.25 23.12 14.73
CA VAL A 22 6.35 22.75 13.63
C VAL A 22 5.63 21.46 14.02
N SER A 23 4.31 21.46 13.82
CA SER A 23 3.42 20.32 14.07
C SER A 23 2.70 19.99 12.77
N LEU A 24 2.88 18.76 12.29
CA LEU A 24 2.32 18.26 11.03
C LEU A 24 1.42 17.06 11.30
N GLN A 25 0.37 16.93 10.50
CA GLN A 25 -0.49 15.75 10.53
C GLN A 25 0.19 14.61 9.78
N CYS A 26 0.51 13.55 10.49
CA CYS A 26 1.05 12.34 9.88
C CYS A 26 -0.07 11.47 9.31
N PRO A 27 0.09 10.99 8.06
CA PRO A 27 -0.88 10.12 7.42
C PRO A 27 -0.93 8.78 8.16
N LYS A 28 -2.10 8.18 8.33
CA LYS A 28 -2.20 6.76 8.74
C LYS A 28 -2.20 5.87 7.52
N LEU A 29 -1.42 4.79 7.58
CA LEU A 29 -1.57 3.68 6.66
C LEU A 29 -2.87 2.94 7.01
N ASN A 30 -3.72 2.67 6.03
CA ASN A 30 -4.99 2.00 6.26
C ASN A 30 -4.83 0.47 6.30
N GLU A 31 -5.77 -0.20 6.98
CA GLU A 31 -5.76 -1.66 7.17
C GLU A 31 -5.86 -2.44 5.84
N ASN A 32 -6.48 -1.82 4.82
CA ASN A 32 -6.65 -2.43 3.50
C ASN A 32 -5.57 -2.03 2.49
N GLU A 33 -4.51 -1.35 2.95
CA GLU A 33 -3.28 -1.12 2.20
C GLU A 33 -3.42 -0.21 0.94
N THR A 34 -4.64 0.24 0.64
CA THR A 34 -5.00 0.98 -0.59
C THR A 34 -4.38 2.38 -0.68
N ASN A 35 -3.98 2.96 0.46
CA ASN A 35 -3.41 4.30 0.50
C ASN A 35 -1.88 4.33 0.60
N TYR A 36 -1.19 3.18 0.48
CA TYR A 36 0.25 3.10 0.67
C TYR A 36 1.03 4.16 -0.13
N THR A 37 0.74 4.32 -1.43
CA THR A 37 1.44 5.31 -2.28
C THR A 37 1.29 6.74 -1.74
N ILE A 38 0.10 7.09 -1.28
CA ILE A 38 -0.18 8.41 -0.69
C ILE A 38 0.52 8.54 0.66
N TRP A 39 0.43 7.51 1.51
CA TRP A 39 1.09 7.46 2.80
C TRP A 39 2.61 7.62 2.66
N ALA A 40 3.24 6.90 1.74
CA ALA A 40 4.69 6.93 1.53
C ALA A 40 5.17 8.33 1.11
N VAL A 41 4.50 8.96 0.13
CA VAL A 41 4.84 10.31 -0.33
C VAL A 41 4.71 11.34 0.80
N LEU A 42 3.60 11.29 1.55
CA LEU A 42 3.37 12.22 2.65
C LEU A 42 4.34 12.00 3.82
N MET A 43 4.58 10.75 4.19
CA MET A 43 5.48 10.40 5.28
C MET A 43 6.92 10.80 4.96
N GLU A 44 7.41 10.50 3.76
CA GLU A 44 8.72 10.94 3.27
C GLU A 44 8.85 12.47 3.31
N THR A 45 7.81 13.19 2.87
CA THR A 45 7.79 14.67 2.88
C THR A 45 7.88 15.22 4.30
N ILE A 46 7.15 14.64 5.25
CA ILE A 46 7.18 15.06 6.66
C ILE A 46 8.57 14.79 7.27
N LEU A 47 9.14 13.61 7.04
CA LEU A 47 10.48 13.28 7.54
C LEU A 47 11.53 14.21 6.95
N LYS A 48 11.44 14.58 5.68
CA LYS A 48 12.32 15.58 5.05
C LYS A 48 12.14 16.97 5.65
N ALA A 49 10.90 17.40 5.89
CA ALA A 49 10.62 18.70 6.50
C ALA A 49 11.22 18.83 7.91
N TYR A 50 11.36 17.71 8.61
CA TYR A 50 11.97 17.64 9.94
C TYR A 50 13.46 17.26 9.96
N GLY A 51 14.10 17.07 8.80
CA GLY A 51 15.50 16.66 8.73
C GLY A 51 15.77 15.25 9.28
N LEU A 52 14.75 14.40 9.29
CA LEU A 52 14.81 13.02 9.79
C LEU A 52 15.12 12.00 8.68
N TRP A 53 14.92 12.36 7.42
CA TRP A 53 15.03 11.46 6.28
C TRP A 53 16.45 10.91 6.06
N ASP A 54 17.48 11.63 6.49
CA ASP A 54 18.88 11.20 6.31
C ASP A 54 19.18 9.89 7.06
N THR A 55 18.40 9.56 8.09
CA THR A 55 18.46 8.28 8.82
C THR A 55 17.95 7.07 8.02
N ILE A 56 17.26 7.30 6.90
CA ILE A 56 16.74 6.26 5.99
C ILE A 56 17.63 6.16 4.75
N ASP A 57 18.18 7.29 4.30
CA ASP A 57 19.00 7.39 3.07
C ASP A 57 20.49 7.06 3.30
N ASP A 58 20.88 6.72 4.54
CA ASP A 58 22.27 6.44 4.99
C ASP A 58 23.29 7.51 4.56
N LYS A 59 22.84 8.77 4.47
CA LYS A 59 23.71 9.87 4.02
C LYS A 59 24.73 10.30 5.07
N GLU A 60 24.39 10.13 6.36
CA GLU A 60 25.24 10.49 7.50
C GLU A 60 25.00 9.54 8.69
N GLU A 61 26.01 9.39 9.56
CA GLU A 61 25.84 8.79 10.88
C GLU A 61 24.97 9.73 11.74
N ALA A 62 23.68 9.42 11.81
CA ALA A 62 22.74 10.18 12.62
C ALA A 62 22.83 9.79 14.10
N ASP A 63 22.66 10.79 14.96
CA ASP A 63 22.53 10.58 16.40
C ASP A 63 21.41 9.57 16.72
N GLU A 64 21.60 8.77 17.77
CA GLU A 64 20.66 7.76 18.24
C GLU A 64 19.28 8.37 18.50
N ARG A 65 19.24 9.62 18.99
CA ARG A 65 17.99 10.35 19.21
C ARG A 65 17.24 10.59 17.90
N ILE A 66 17.92 10.99 16.83
CA ILE A 66 17.31 11.26 15.53
C ILE A 66 16.78 9.94 14.97
N THR A 67 17.59 8.89 15.00
CA THR A 67 17.21 7.54 14.53
C THR A 67 15.96 7.02 15.24
N ASN A 68 15.92 7.12 16.57
CA ASN A 68 14.78 6.69 17.37
C ASN A 68 13.54 7.55 17.12
N THR A 69 13.71 8.86 16.89
CA THR A 69 12.59 9.77 16.56
C THR A 69 11.98 9.43 15.20
N THR A 70 12.80 9.25 14.16
CA THR A 70 12.34 8.81 12.83
C THR A 70 11.56 7.51 12.93
N LYS A 71 12.11 6.52 13.63
CA LYS A 71 11.46 5.22 13.81
C LYS A 71 10.12 5.36 14.51
N ALA A 72 10.07 6.08 15.65
CA ALA A 72 8.83 6.30 16.39
C ALA A 72 7.76 7.01 15.53
N MET A 73 8.16 8.02 14.73
CA MET A 73 7.26 8.70 13.81
C MET A 73 6.68 7.77 12.75
N ILE A 74 7.48 6.86 12.18
CA ILE A 74 6.95 5.87 11.23
C ILE A 74 6.01 4.91 11.94
N LEU A 75 6.43 4.30 13.06
CA LEU A 75 5.65 3.28 13.77
C LEU A 75 4.27 3.78 14.22
N GLN A 76 4.17 5.04 14.67
CA GLN A 76 2.88 5.60 15.09
C GLN A 76 1.87 5.74 13.93
N THR A 77 2.31 5.70 12.68
CA THR A 77 1.43 5.83 11.51
C THR A 77 0.87 4.50 11.02
N LEU A 78 1.33 3.39 11.59
CA LEU A 78 0.97 2.05 11.13
C LEU A 78 -0.27 1.52 11.84
N PRO A 79 -1.06 0.67 11.17
CA PRO A 79 -2.05 -0.16 11.84
C PRO A 79 -1.34 -1.25 12.68
N LYS A 80 -2.06 -1.82 13.65
CA LYS A 80 -1.47 -2.65 14.72
C LYS A 80 -0.79 -3.92 14.19
N ASP A 81 -1.38 -4.55 13.20
CA ASP A 81 -0.88 -5.75 12.52
C ASP A 81 0.46 -5.48 11.82
N VAL A 82 0.54 -4.38 11.06
CA VAL A 82 1.77 -3.96 10.38
C VAL A 82 2.84 -3.57 11.39
N LEU A 83 2.47 -2.82 12.42
CA LEU A 83 3.34 -2.44 13.53
C LEU A 83 4.01 -3.67 14.17
N MET A 84 3.22 -4.71 14.49
CA MET A 84 3.73 -5.93 15.11
C MET A 84 4.74 -6.68 14.23
N GLN A 85 4.59 -6.62 12.92
CA GLN A 85 5.48 -7.30 11.98
C GLN A 85 6.82 -6.56 11.78
N VAL A 86 6.82 -5.23 11.92
CA VAL A 86 8.04 -4.42 11.78
C VAL A 86 8.71 -4.10 13.11
N ALA A 87 8.12 -4.46 14.24
CA ALA A 87 8.63 -4.17 15.58
C ALA A 87 10.03 -4.76 15.86
N GLN A 88 10.40 -5.84 15.17
CA GLN A 88 11.69 -6.51 15.33
C GLN A 88 12.88 -5.74 14.73
N TYR A 89 12.64 -4.82 13.80
CA TYR A 89 13.70 -4.08 13.14
C TYR A 89 14.28 -3.03 14.08
N THR A 90 15.60 -2.81 14.03
CA THR A 90 16.29 -1.93 14.97
C THR A 90 16.38 -0.51 14.43
N SER A 91 16.56 -0.35 13.12
CA SER A 91 16.70 0.95 12.44
C SER A 91 15.40 1.46 11.80
N ALA A 92 15.30 2.78 11.62
CA ALA A 92 14.20 3.40 10.87
C ALA A 92 14.21 2.98 9.39
N LYS A 93 15.39 2.79 8.81
CA LYS A 93 15.59 2.32 7.45
C LYS A 93 14.99 0.93 7.22
N GLU A 94 15.31 -0.04 8.08
CA GLU A 94 14.78 -1.40 7.96
C GLU A 94 13.25 -1.43 8.08
N VAL A 95 12.69 -0.62 8.99
CA VAL A 95 11.22 -0.45 9.09
C VAL A 95 10.66 0.10 7.78
N TRP A 96 11.25 1.18 7.25
CA TRP A 96 10.80 1.82 6.01
C TRP A 96 10.86 0.86 4.81
N GLU A 97 11.97 0.16 4.62
CA GLU A 97 12.15 -0.77 3.50
C GLU A 97 11.26 -2.01 3.65
N SER A 98 11.04 -2.52 4.87
CA SER A 98 10.12 -3.65 5.09
C SER A 98 8.68 -3.31 4.69
N ILE A 99 8.21 -2.11 5.08
CA ILE A 99 6.92 -1.58 4.64
C ILE A 99 6.94 -1.49 3.11
N LYS A 100 7.91 -0.79 2.53
CA LYS A 100 8.01 -0.60 1.08
C LYS A 100 7.99 -1.90 0.28
N ILE A 101 8.74 -2.92 0.70
CA ILE A 101 8.79 -4.23 0.05
C ILE A 101 7.42 -4.90 0.08
N ARG A 102 6.72 -4.87 1.22
CA ARG A 102 5.38 -5.44 1.35
C ARG A 102 4.42 -4.81 0.36
N TYR A 103 4.31 -3.49 0.36
CA TYR A 103 3.26 -2.78 -0.36
C TYR A 103 3.58 -2.58 -1.85
N LEU A 104 4.83 -2.28 -2.21
CA LEU A 104 5.24 -2.23 -3.62
C LEU A 104 5.29 -3.63 -4.25
N GLY A 105 5.69 -4.65 -3.50
CA GLY A 105 5.67 -6.03 -3.97
C GLY A 105 4.25 -6.48 -4.31
N ALA A 106 3.29 -6.22 -3.43
CA ALA A 106 1.88 -6.53 -3.66
C ALA A 106 1.31 -5.78 -4.88
N ASP A 107 1.54 -4.46 -4.98
CA ASP A 107 1.04 -3.64 -6.10
C ASP A 107 1.63 -4.08 -7.45
N MET A 108 2.95 -4.34 -7.50
CA MET A 108 3.61 -4.81 -8.72
C MET A 108 3.10 -6.19 -9.17
N VAL A 109 2.88 -7.12 -8.24
CA VAL A 109 2.31 -8.45 -8.55
C VAL A 109 0.88 -8.32 -9.05
N GLN A 110 0.05 -7.51 -8.41
CA GLN A 110 -1.34 -7.29 -8.86
C GLN A 110 -1.38 -6.64 -10.24
N LYS A 111 -0.55 -5.62 -10.47
CA LYS A 111 -0.46 -4.94 -11.76
C LYS A 111 0.04 -5.88 -12.87
N ALA A 112 1.04 -6.71 -12.59
CA ALA A 112 1.53 -7.70 -13.55
C ALA A 112 0.42 -8.71 -13.92
N ARG A 113 -0.34 -9.21 -12.93
CA ARG A 113 -1.48 -10.09 -13.17
C ARG A 113 -2.54 -9.44 -14.06
N LEU A 114 -2.90 -8.18 -13.79
CA LEU A 114 -3.87 -7.44 -14.61
C LEU A 114 -3.39 -7.25 -16.05
N LEU A 115 -2.09 -6.97 -16.25
CA LEU A 115 -1.51 -6.83 -17.59
C LEU A 115 -1.51 -8.16 -18.35
N THR A 116 -1.16 -9.27 -17.69
CA THR A 116 -1.27 -10.61 -18.28
C THR A 116 -2.70 -10.90 -18.71
N LEU A 117 -3.69 -10.66 -17.84
CA LEU A 117 -5.10 -10.87 -18.15
C LEU A 117 -5.57 -10.03 -19.34
N ARG A 118 -5.20 -8.73 -19.37
CA ARG A 118 -5.51 -7.87 -20.52
C ARG A 118 -4.91 -8.44 -21.81
N SER A 119 -3.67 -8.93 -21.77
CA SER A 119 -3.01 -9.54 -22.93
C SER A 119 -3.72 -10.83 -23.38
N GLU A 120 -4.13 -11.68 -22.45
CA GLU A 120 -4.88 -12.91 -22.74
C GLU A 120 -6.24 -12.60 -23.38
N LEU A 121 -6.96 -11.58 -22.88
CA LEU A 121 -8.23 -11.15 -23.43
C LEU A 121 -8.09 -10.49 -24.82
N GLU A 122 -7.06 -9.65 -25.02
CA GLU A 122 -6.79 -9.01 -26.32
C GLU A 122 -6.40 -10.03 -27.40
N THR A 123 -5.75 -11.13 -27.01
CA THR A 123 -5.37 -12.22 -27.92
C THR A 123 -6.47 -13.26 -28.11
N LEU A 124 -7.51 -13.24 -27.25
CA LEU A 124 -8.66 -14.14 -27.34
C LEU A 124 -9.51 -13.78 -28.57
N LYS A 125 -9.33 -14.54 -29.65
CA LYS A 125 -10.11 -14.44 -30.88
C LYS A 125 -10.64 -15.81 -31.28
N MET A 126 -11.91 -15.83 -31.66
CA MET A 126 -12.56 -17.03 -32.18
C MET A 126 -11.87 -17.47 -33.48
N LYS A 127 -11.49 -18.75 -33.57
CA LYS A 127 -10.87 -19.29 -34.77
C LYS A 127 -11.93 -19.52 -35.86
N LYS A 128 -11.52 -19.48 -37.13
CA LYS A 128 -12.42 -19.63 -38.30
C LYS A 128 -13.23 -20.94 -38.33
N ASN A 129 -12.73 -21.97 -37.64
CA ASN A 129 -13.33 -23.30 -37.56
C ASN A 129 -13.80 -23.66 -36.14
N GLU A 130 -13.89 -22.68 -35.25
CA GLU A 130 -14.39 -22.87 -33.88
C GLU A 130 -15.90 -22.66 -33.83
N SER A 131 -16.63 -23.48 -33.07
CA SER A 131 -18.06 -23.25 -32.83
C SER A 131 -18.25 -22.16 -31.77
N ILE A 132 -19.37 -21.42 -31.85
CA ILE A 132 -19.75 -20.43 -30.83
C ILE A 132 -19.82 -21.08 -29.45
N SER A 133 -20.31 -22.32 -29.38
CA SER A 133 -20.39 -23.09 -28.13
C SER A 133 -18.99 -23.33 -27.54
N ASP A 134 -18.02 -23.74 -28.36
CA ASP A 134 -16.65 -24.04 -27.92
C ASP A 134 -15.94 -22.76 -27.43
N PHE A 135 -16.14 -21.65 -28.15
CA PHE A 135 -15.60 -20.35 -27.76
C PHE A 135 -16.21 -19.85 -26.45
N SER A 136 -17.53 -19.98 -26.27
CA SER A 136 -18.23 -19.60 -25.02
C SER A 136 -17.80 -20.44 -23.82
N GLY A 137 -17.48 -21.72 -24.05
CA GLY A 137 -16.92 -22.61 -23.04
C GLY A 137 -15.56 -22.14 -22.56
N LYS A 138 -14.66 -21.77 -23.48
CA LYS A 138 -13.34 -21.21 -23.13
C LYS A 138 -13.46 -19.91 -22.35
N LEU A 139 -14.31 -18.99 -22.80
CA LEU A 139 -14.56 -17.73 -22.10
C LEU A 139 -15.06 -17.98 -20.66
N SER A 140 -15.94 -18.97 -20.49
CA SER A 140 -16.45 -19.34 -19.17
C SER A 140 -15.40 -19.99 -18.26
N VAL A 141 -14.38 -20.64 -18.83
CA VAL A 141 -13.26 -21.23 -18.06
C VAL A 141 -12.31 -20.11 -17.61
N GLU A 142 -11.97 -19.17 -18.49
CA GLU A 142 -11.12 -18.02 -18.16
C GLU A 142 -11.72 -17.18 -17.02
N ILE A 143 -13.03 -16.91 -17.08
CA ILE A 143 -13.78 -16.17 -16.04
C ILE A 143 -13.87 -16.96 -14.72
N LYS A 144 -13.79 -18.30 -14.74
CA LYS A 144 -13.87 -19.14 -13.53
C LYS A 144 -12.52 -19.30 -12.83
N LEU A 145 -11.42 -19.40 -13.58
CA LEU A 145 -10.06 -19.37 -13.04
C LEU A 145 -9.80 -18.06 -12.26
N ASP A 146 -10.36 -16.96 -12.75
CA ASP A 146 -10.30 -15.64 -12.11
C ASP A 146 -10.98 -15.61 -10.72
N ASN A 147 -12.15 -16.25 -10.58
CA ASN A 147 -12.89 -16.29 -9.31
C ASN A 147 -12.32 -17.26 -8.26
N GLN A 148 -11.55 -18.27 -8.66
CA GLN A 148 -10.92 -19.20 -7.72
C GLN A 148 -9.61 -18.65 -7.15
N ASN A 149 -8.82 -17.93 -7.93
CA ASN A 149 -7.56 -17.32 -7.48
C ASN A 149 -7.75 -16.07 -6.58
N GLY A 150 -8.99 -15.55 -6.49
CA GLY A 150 -9.37 -14.49 -5.55
C GLY A 150 -9.75 -15.00 -4.14
N ASN A 151 -9.94 -16.31 -3.95
CA ASN A 151 -10.37 -16.91 -2.67
C ASN A 151 -9.22 -17.54 -1.86
N ASP A 152 -7.99 -17.57 -2.38
CA ASP A 152 -6.82 -18.13 -1.68
C ASP A 152 -6.16 -17.14 -0.70
N ILE A 153 -6.82 -16.01 -0.38
CA ILE A 153 -6.34 -14.98 0.55
C ILE A 153 -7.38 -14.58 1.62
N ASN A 154 -8.32 -15.47 1.97
CA ASN A 154 -9.09 -15.35 3.23
C ASN A 154 -8.62 -16.37 4.27
#